data_AF-A0A960EJF6-F1
#
_entry.id   AF-A0A960EJF6-F1
#
_cell.length_a   1.000
_cell.length_b   1.000
_cell.length_c   1.000
_cell.angle_alpha   90.00
_cell.angle_beta   90.00
_cell.angle_gamma   90.00
#
_symmetry.space_group_name_H-M   'P 1'
#
loop_
_entity.id
_entity.type
_entity.pdbx_description
1 polymer ?
#
loop_
_entity_poly.entity_id
_entity_poly.type
_entity_poly.pdbx_seq_one_letter_code
_entity_poly.pdbx_strand_id
1 'polypeptide(L)'
;MAANDTTQWLLEAEFPEHSTPQDLYSFFGIPPDPAEDLERNIREKRKVWRKKSAKGRSSEAKRLSAAVLQAIDEAEDALLRGAEVANFDRPEQTTSTRVDPRSIESIWAEIETLLYRGRYQATLERLDNYGTEWSADPRFRELRSTVILDIAQTEPQLLRGSQAVADALKDARRAIAELGPSEPRFLTLIDLYDAVGEHRQADQAFAEAMQKVEHPSAVLRARQLKITARDGDISALLRVAIDLVRGTPDDRGLRSESVQAIMEAVTRQVLPVRDETTLVYYKDAVAVASWIADGVPEAENFMRPHRMWAANVDQRIFSGNWQWRALGGILSGFLLLPLINRAFSKPGWKILLDGPAQAGEVRSARRAKKQDRTYFLVMRNNYVKTAHAGVKLPWQAVAGHWIEIDPTSLFDF
;
A
#
# COMPACT_ATOMS: atom_id res chain seq x y z
N MET A 1 -7.80 58.62 -4.60
CA MET A 1 -7.03 57.53 -5.24
C MET A 1 -6.82 56.45 -4.19
N ALA A 2 -7.51 55.31 -4.35
CA ALA A 2 -7.49 54.22 -3.38
C ALA A 2 -6.19 53.42 -3.48
N ALA A 3 -5.53 53.21 -2.34
CA ALA A 3 -4.38 52.33 -2.22
C ALA A 3 -4.87 50.87 -2.28
N ASN A 4 -4.53 50.15 -3.34
CA ASN A 4 -4.87 48.74 -3.54
C ASN A 4 -4.12 47.82 -2.55
N ASP A 5 -4.72 47.56 -1.40
CA ASP A 5 -5.28 46.25 -1.02
C ASP A 5 -4.53 44.95 -1.43
N THR A 6 -3.20 44.90 -1.37
CA THR A 6 -2.44 43.65 -1.68
C THR A 6 -1.86 42.94 -0.45
N THR A 7 -1.94 43.57 0.73
CA THR A 7 -1.30 43.11 1.97
C THR A 7 -2.18 43.22 3.21
N GLN A 8 -3.46 43.59 3.07
CA GLN A 8 -4.39 43.74 4.20
C GLN A 8 -4.59 42.43 4.98
N TRP A 9 -4.52 41.28 4.29
CA TRP A 9 -4.56 39.95 4.90
C TRP A 9 -3.33 39.60 5.77
N LEU A 10 -2.21 40.35 5.68
CA LEU A 10 -1.08 40.17 6.60
C LEU A 10 -1.40 40.66 8.02
N LEU A 11 -2.43 41.53 8.15
CA LEU A 11 -2.87 42.12 9.41
C LEU A 11 -4.09 41.40 10.01
N GLU A 12 -4.74 40.53 9.23
CA GLU A 12 -5.85 39.69 9.69
C GLU A 12 -5.27 38.49 10.45
N ALA A 13 -5.33 38.55 11.78
CA ALA A 13 -4.96 37.45 12.66
C ALA A 13 -6.01 36.33 12.59
N GLU A 14 -6.05 35.59 11.49
CA GLU A 14 -6.88 34.38 11.36
C GLU A 14 -6.18 33.13 11.94
N PHE A 15 -5.48 33.24 13.06
CA PHE A 15 -4.88 32.08 13.75
C PHE A 15 -5.74 31.69 14.97
N PRO A 16 -6.00 30.38 15.19
CA PRO A 16 -6.58 29.95 16.44
C PRO A 16 -5.55 30.16 17.57
N GLU A 17 -5.96 30.83 18.65
CA GLU A 17 -5.06 31.10 19.80
C GLU A 17 -4.76 29.84 20.61
N HIS A 18 -5.58 28.79 20.46
CA HIS A 18 -5.47 27.54 21.19
C HIS A 18 -5.68 26.33 20.28
N SER A 19 -5.10 25.20 20.68
CA SER A 19 -5.10 23.93 19.94
C SER A 19 -6.30 23.04 20.30
N THR A 20 -7.40 23.61 20.82
CA THR A 20 -8.56 22.80 21.17
C THR A 20 -9.36 22.44 19.92
N PRO A 21 -10.06 21.29 19.88
CA PRO A 21 -10.90 20.93 18.74
C PRO A 21 -11.89 22.03 18.36
N GLN A 22 -12.45 22.73 19.35
CA GLN A 22 -13.42 23.80 19.15
C GLN A 22 -12.82 25.03 18.45
N ASP A 23 -11.56 25.37 18.76
CA ASP A 23 -10.83 26.46 18.10
C ASP A 23 -10.44 26.09 16.67
N LEU A 24 -10.14 24.81 16.41
CA LEU A 24 -9.85 24.31 15.05
C LEU A 24 -11.12 24.29 14.18
N TYR A 25 -12.27 23.89 14.73
CA TYR A 25 -13.55 24.01 14.03
C TYR A 25 -13.89 25.48 13.72
N SER A 26 -13.66 26.38 14.69
CA SER A 26 -13.84 27.82 14.49
C SER A 26 -12.90 28.37 13.41
N PHE A 27 -11.63 27.93 13.39
CA PHE A 27 -10.69 28.28 12.33
C PHE A 27 -11.21 27.86 10.96
N PHE A 28 -11.80 26.68 10.78
CA PHE A 28 -12.39 26.29 9.50
C PHE A 28 -13.77 26.90 9.21
N GLY A 29 -14.25 27.86 10.03
CA GLY A 29 -15.50 28.55 9.82
C GLY A 29 -16.72 27.66 10.04
N ILE A 30 -16.63 26.71 10.98
CA ILE A 30 -17.70 25.78 11.34
C ILE A 30 -18.31 26.25 12.67
N PRO A 31 -19.51 26.88 12.66
CA PRO A 31 -20.33 27.00 13.87
C PRO A 31 -20.95 25.62 14.19
N PRO A 32 -21.37 25.41 15.45
CA PRO A 32 -21.25 24.13 16.13
C PRO A 32 -22.13 23.06 15.47
N ASP A 33 -21.51 21.94 15.11
CA ASP A 33 -22.12 20.72 14.55
C ASP A 33 -22.69 20.82 13.12
N PRO A 34 -21.82 20.76 12.09
CA PRO A 34 -21.77 19.50 11.35
C PRO A 34 -20.35 19.07 10.94
N ALA A 35 -19.95 17.86 11.35
CA ALA A 35 -18.68 17.22 10.95
C ALA A 35 -18.60 16.93 9.44
N GLU A 36 -19.76 16.84 8.76
CA GLU A 36 -19.89 16.55 7.33
C GLU A 36 -19.29 17.64 6.43
N ASP A 37 -19.20 18.89 6.93
CA ASP A 37 -18.70 20.03 6.17
C ASP A 37 -17.20 20.31 6.38
N LEU A 38 -16.55 19.60 7.30
CA LEU A 38 -15.16 19.82 7.70
C LEU A 38 -14.20 19.67 6.52
N GLU A 39 -14.26 18.55 5.79
CA GLU A 39 -13.37 18.31 4.66
C GLU A 39 -13.55 19.33 3.52
N ARG A 40 -14.78 19.81 3.31
CA ARG A 40 -15.08 20.82 2.30
C ARG A 40 -14.46 22.16 2.69
N ASN A 41 -14.58 22.54 3.96
CA ASN A 41 -14.09 23.81 4.47
C ASN A 41 -12.56 23.84 4.57
N ILE A 42 -11.92 22.72 4.97
CA ILE A 42 -10.46 22.55 4.90
C ILE A 42 -9.98 22.77 3.47
N ARG A 43 -10.62 22.14 2.47
CA ARG A 43 -10.27 22.28 1.05
C ARG A 43 -10.40 23.71 0.54
N GLU A 44 -11.51 24.39 0.83
CA GLU A 44 -11.69 25.78 0.40
C GLU A 44 -10.72 26.73 1.11
N LYS A 45 -10.45 26.53 2.41
CA LYS A 45 -9.48 27.34 3.15
C LYS A 45 -8.06 27.15 2.60
N ARG A 46 -7.64 25.91 2.31
CA ARG A 46 -6.37 25.59 1.63
C ARG A 46 -6.26 26.27 0.27
N LYS A 47 -7.33 26.26 -0.52
CA LYS A 47 -7.38 26.88 -1.86
C LYS A 47 -7.27 28.40 -1.79
N VAL A 48 -7.90 29.05 -0.81
CA VAL A 48 -7.76 30.50 -0.57
C VAL A 48 -6.31 30.84 -0.22
N TRP A 49 -5.70 30.09 0.71
CA TRP A 49 -4.33 30.35 1.15
C TRP A 49 -3.28 30.04 0.07
N ARG A 50 -3.49 29.03 -0.78
CA ARG A 50 -2.66 28.81 -1.98
C ARG A 50 -2.74 29.98 -2.97
N LYS A 51 -3.93 30.56 -3.18
CA LYS A 51 -4.10 31.76 -4.01
C LYS A 51 -3.42 33.00 -3.39
N LYS A 52 -3.49 33.17 -2.05
CA LYS A 52 -2.79 34.24 -1.33
C LYS A 52 -1.26 34.06 -1.44
N SER A 53 -0.75 32.84 -1.26
CA SER A 53 0.66 32.48 -1.43
C SER A 53 1.19 32.81 -2.83
N ALA A 54 0.46 32.41 -3.88
CA ALA A 54 0.84 32.69 -5.27
C ALA A 54 0.85 34.20 -5.61
N LYS A 55 0.07 35.02 -4.91
CA LYS A 55 0.03 36.48 -5.07
C LYS A 55 1.04 37.22 -4.18
N GLY A 56 1.62 36.55 -3.18
CA GLY A 56 2.59 37.13 -2.25
C GLY A 56 3.92 37.47 -2.93
N ARG A 57 4.23 38.77 -3.06
CA ARG A 57 5.47 39.24 -3.69
C ARG A 57 6.63 39.41 -2.70
N SER A 58 6.36 39.58 -1.40
CA SER A 58 7.40 39.69 -0.36
C SER A 58 7.78 38.32 0.22
N SER A 59 9.03 38.20 0.68
CA SER A 59 9.53 37.01 1.38
C SER A 59 8.71 36.70 2.64
N GLU A 60 8.28 37.74 3.35
CA GLU A 60 7.44 37.65 4.54
C GLU A 60 6.04 37.10 4.24
N ALA A 61 5.39 37.57 3.15
CA ALA A 61 4.10 37.07 2.72
C ALA A 61 4.15 35.59 2.31
N LYS A 62 5.22 35.19 1.62
CA LYS A 62 5.44 33.78 1.27
C LYS A 62 5.61 32.92 2.51
N ARG A 63 6.44 33.35 3.46
CA ARG A 63 6.66 32.65 4.74
C ARG A 63 5.36 32.48 5.53
N LEU A 64 4.58 33.54 5.69
CA LEU A 64 3.31 33.49 6.42
C LEU A 64 2.30 32.56 5.74
N SER A 65 2.20 32.63 4.41
CA SER A 65 1.33 31.72 3.65
C SER A 65 1.72 30.24 3.75
N ALA A 66 3.03 29.95 3.83
CA ALA A 66 3.52 28.59 4.00
C ALA A 66 3.22 28.05 5.40
N ALA A 67 3.42 28.87 6.44
CA ALA A 67 3.08 28.52 7.82
C ALA A 67 1.58 28.25 7.99
N VAL A 68 0.71 29.03 7.34
CA VAL A 68 -0.74 28.81 7.40
C VAL A 68 -1.15 27.52 6.66
N LEU A 69 -0.53 27.21 5.52
CA LEU A 69 -0.79 25.95 4.83
C LEU A 69 -0.35 24.74 5.66
N GLN A 70 0.80 24.85 6.36
CA GLN A 70 1.24 23.83 7.30
C GLN A 70 0.25 23.66 8.46
N ALA A 71 -0.21 24.76 9.05
CA ALA A 71 -1.20 24.71 10.14
C ALA A 71 -2.55 24.11 9.69
N ILE A 72 -2.99 24.38 8.47
CA ILE A 72 -4.18 23.75 7.87
C ILE A 72 -3.99 22.23 7.76
N ASP A 73 -2.79 21.78 7.35
CA ASP A 73 -2.48 20.36 7.19
C ASP A 73 -2.41 19.65 8.55
N GLU A 74 -1.82 20.28 9.56
CA GLU A 74 -1.75 19.75 10.93
C GLU A 74 -3.14 19.69 11.60
N ALA A 75 -3.98 20.69 11.39
CA ALA A 75 -5.34 20.72 11.90
C ALA A 75 -6.27 19.71 11.20
N GLU A 76 -6.08 19.47 9.89
CA GLU A 76 -6.76 18.39 9.15
C GLU A 76 -6.40 17.03 9.75
N ASP A 77 -5.11 16.78 10.01
CA ASP A 77 -4.65 15.51 10.56
C ASP A 77 -5.17 15.30 12.01
N ALA A 78 -5.21 16.35 12.84
CA ALA A 78 -5.79 16.26 14.18
C ALA A 78 -7.30 15.96 14.16
N LEU A 79 -8.07 16.68 13.35
CA LEU A 79 -9.53 16.57 13.35
C LEU A 79 -10.06 15.33 12.62
N LEU A 80 -9.42 14.90 11.53
CA LEU A 80 -9.90 13.76 10.72
C LEU A 80 -9.27 12.43 11.11
N ARG A 81 -8.05 12.43 11.65
CA ARG A 81 -7.28 11.20 11.90
C ARG A 81 -6.95 10.96 13.37
N GLY A 82 -7.34 11.88 14.25
CA GLY A 82 -7.17 11.73 15.70
C GLY A 82 -5.71 11.86 16.17
N ALA A 83 -4.86 12.56 15.41
CA ALA A 83 -3.50 12.86 15.82
C ALA A 83 -3.46 13.85 17.00
N GLU A 84 -2.47 13.73 17.89
CA GLU A 84 -2.23 14.75 18.92
C GLU A 84 -1.87 16.09 18.26
N VAL A 85 -2.58 17.15 18.65
CA VAL A 85 -2.35 18.50 18.12
C VAL A 85 -1.03 19.01 18.67
N ALA A 86 -0.02 19.21 17.82
CA ALA A 86 1.17 19.95 18.20
C ALA A 86 0.74 21.41 18.50
N ASN A 87 1.20 21.98 19.62
CA ASN A 87 0.87 23.35 20.00
C ASN A 87 1.12 24.31 18.82
N PHE A 88 0.05 24.89 18.30
CA PHE A 88 0.10 25.95 17.29
C PHE A 88 0.60 27.24 17.94
N ASP A 89 1.90 27.36 18.19
CA ASP A 89 2.46 28.64 18.58
C ASP A 89 2.33 29.62 17.42
N ARG A 90 1.82 30.82 17.72
CA ARG A 90 1.85 31.98 16.83
C ARG A 90 3.24 32.06 16.20
N PRO A 91 3.40 32.45 14.93
CA PRO A 91 4.72 32.85 14.45
C PRO A 91 5.09 34.20 15.09
N GLU A 92 5.27 34.25 16.41
CA GLU A 92 5.98 35.31 17.11
C GLU A 92 7.44 35.22 16.71
N GLN A 93 7.81 35.83 15.58
CA GLN A 93 9.21 36.09 15.19
C GLN A 93 10.20 34.96 15.51
N THR A 94 9.74 33.71 15.54
CA THR A 94 10.60 32.56 15.52
C THR A 94 10.97 32.51 14.06
N THR A 95 12.11 33.13 13.75
CA THR A 95 13.11 32.48 12.93
C THR A 95 12.76 31.01 12.91
N SER A 96 12.17 30.52 11.82
CA SER A 96 12.33 29.12 11.46
C SER A 96 13.83 29.01 11.32
N THR A 97 14.48 28.74 12.43
CA THR A 97 15.80 28.16 12.42
C THR A 97 15.47 26.88 11.71
N ARG A 98 15.75 26.90 10.40
CA ARG A 98 16.12 25.73 9.65
C ARG A 98 16.93 24.93 10.65
N VAL A 99 16.31 23.91 11.25
CA VAL A 99 17.07 22.99 12.06
C VAL A 99 17.82 22.25 10.99
N ASP A 100 18.97 22.82 10.57
CA ASP A 100 19.91 22.10 9.74
C ASP A 100 20.15 20.81 10.51
N PRO A 101 19.83 19.65 9.89
CA PRO A 101 19.95 18.40 10.59
C PRO A 101 21.38 18.28 11.08
N ARG A 102 21.55 18.11 12.38
CA ARG A 102 22.88 18.01 12.99
C ARG A 102 23.52 16.64 12.73
N SER A 103 22.75 15.68 12.21
CA SER A 103 23.13 14.27 12.06
C SER A 103 22.24 13.51 11.06
N ILE A 104 22.72 12.37 10.57
CA ILE A 104 21.95 11.44 9.73
C ILE A 104 20.70 10.93 10.47
N GLU A 105 20.80 10.71 11.77
CA GLU A 105 19.70 10.24 12.62
C GLU A 105 18.56 11.27 12.67
N SER A 106 18.89 12.57 12.72
CA SER A 106 17.87 13.63 12.63
C SER A 106 17.20 13.70 11.25
N ILE A 107 17.95 13.41 10.18
CA ILE A 107 17.38 13.29 8.83
C ILE A 107 16.42 12.11 8.78
N TRP A 108 16.83 10.94 9.30
CA TRP A 108 16.00 9.74 9.32
C TRP A 108 14.67 9.99 10.04
N ALA A 109 14.69 10.56 11.24
CA ALA A 109 13.47 10.81 12.02
C ALA A 109 12.47 11.73 11.29
N GLU A 110 12.97 12.77 10.60
CA GLU A 110 12.12 13.64 9.80
C GLU A 110 11.52 12.90 8.58
N ILE A 111 12.36 12.17 7.84
CA ILE A 111 11.91 11.40 6.67
C ILE A 111 10.92 10.31 7.07
N GLU A 112 11.19 9.58 8.14
CA GLU A 112 10.31 8.56 8.70
C GLU A 112 8.94 9.15 9.07
N THR A 113 8.92 10.34 9.68
CA THR A 113 7.66 11.05 9.97
C THR A 113 6.87 11.38 8.69
N LEU A 114 7.56 11.77 7.61
CA LEU A 114 6.91 12.05 6.33
C LEU A 114 6.38 10.77 5.66
N LEU A 115 7.15 9.67 5.69
CA LEU A 115 6.75 8.36 5.17
C LEU A 115 5.53 7.81 5.91
N TYR A 116 5.54 7.82 7.24
CA TYR A 116 4.38 7.41 8.05
C TYR A 116 3.12 8.21 7.75
N ARG A 117 3.28 9.48 7.38
CA ARG A 117 2.17 10.37 6.99
C ARG A 117 1.77 10.22 5.51
N GLY A 118 2.38 9.30 4.76
CA GLY A 118 2.14 9.09 3.33
C GLY A 118 2.54 10.28 2.46
N ARG A 119 3.42 11.17 2.95
CA ARG A 119 3.85 12.40 2.26
C ARG A 119 5.06 12.09 1.37
N TYR A 120 4.90 11.18 0.41
CA TYR A 120 6.00 10.68 -0.41
C TYR A 120 6.64 11.74 -1.30
N GLN A 121 5.86 12.67 -1.86
CA GLN A 121 6.41 13.76 -2.68
C GLN A 121 7.25 14.74 -1.84
N ALA A 122 6.78 15.11 -0.66
CA ALA A 122 7.55 15.95 0.27
C ALA A 122 8.81 15.22 0.75
N THR A 123 8.75 13.91 0.92
CA THR A 123 9.90 13.06 1.25
C THR A 123 10.98 13.15 0.18
N LEU A 124 10.60 13.04 -1.11
CA LEU A 124 11.53 13.16 -2.23
C LEU A 124 12.17 14.55 -2.31
N GLU A 125 11.36 15.61 -2.16
CA GLU A 125 11.86 16.99 -2.12
C GLU A 125 12.85 17.20 -0.95
N ARG A 126 12.58 16.59 0.20
CA ARG A 126 13.42 16.72 1.38
C ARG A 126 14.75 15.98 1.24
N LEU A 127 14.71 14.77 0.68
CA LEU A 127 15.91 14.01 0.34
C LEU A 127 16.82 14.73 -0.66
N ASP A 128 16.23 15.36 -1.68
CA ASP A 128 17.01 16.13 -2.68
C ASP A 128 17.71 17.33 -2.04
N ASN A 129 16.98 18.07 -1.19
CA ASN A 129 17.54 19.17 -0.42
C ASN A 129 18.73 18.71 0.45
N TYR A 130 18.60 17.58 1.15
CA TYR A 130 19.71 17.03 1.95
C TYR A 130 20.87 16.50 1.12
N GLY A 131 20.60 16.02 -0.10
CA GLY A 131 21.63 15.55 -1.02
C GLY A 131 22.67 16.62 -1.39
N THR A 132 22.31 17.90 -1.35
CA THR A 132 23.25 19.00 -1.63
C THR A 132 24.43 19.07 -0.65
N GLU A 133 24.20 18.68 0.61
CA GLU A 133 25.20 18.75 1.69
C GLU A 133 25.72 17.36 2.09
N TRP A 134 24.86 16.36 2.10
CA TRP A 134 25.15 15.04 2.69
C TRP A 134 25.46 13.94 1.68
N SER A 135 25.43 14.21 0.37
CA SER A 135 25.66 13.18 -0.68
C SER A 135 27.04 12.51 -0.63
N ALA A 136 28.03 13.13 0.02
CA ALA A 136 29.34 12.54 0.23
C ALA A 136 29.35 11.46 1.32
N ASP A 137 28.44 11.54 2.30
CA ASP A 137 28.36 10.60 3.43
C ASP A 137 27.74 9.26 2.98
N PRO A 138 28.46 8.13 3.15
CA PRO A 138 27.92 6.82 2.78
C PRO A 138 26.66 6.42 3.54
N ARG A 139 26.46 6.88 4.79
CA ARG A 139 25.26 6.58 5.57
C ARG A 139 24.05 7.33 5.05
N PHE A 140 24.24 8.55 4.56
CA PHE A 140 23.19 9.28 3.87
C PHE A 140 22.78 8.57 2.57
N ARG A 141 23.74 8.06 1.81
CA ARG A 141 23.48 7.26 0.59
C ARG A 141 22.71 5.98 0.88
N GLU A 142 23.08 5.27 1.96
CA GLU A 142 22.34 4.10 2.45
C GLU A 142 20.88 4.47 2.78
N LEU A 143 20.68 5.49 3.62
CA LEU A 143 19.36 6.03 3.97
C LEU A 143 18.52 6.37 2.74
N ARG A 144 19.10 7.15 1.82
CA ARG A 144 18.42 7.59 0.60
C ARG A 144 17.95 6.39 -0.23
N SER A 145 18.81 5.39 -0.38
CA SER A 145 18.49 4.17 -1.14
C SER A 145 17.33 3.41 -0.51
N THR A 146 17.32 3.26 0.81
CA THR A 146 16.23 2.59 1.54
C THR A 146 14.90 3.35 1.41
N VAL A 147 14.92 4.68 1.52
CA VAL A 147 13.70 5.49 1.39
C VAL A 147 13.16 5.45 -0.03
N ILE A 148 14.03 5.55 -1.05
CA ILE A 148 13.60 5.43 -2.44
C ILE A 148 13.01 4.05 -2.72
N LEU A 149 13.55 2.98 -2.11
CA LEU A 149 12.97 1.64 -2.21
C LEU A 149 11.55 1.58 -1.63
N ASP A 150 11.34 2.11 -0.43
CA ASP A 150 10.02 2.14 0.23
C ASP A 150 8.97 2.86 -0.64
N ILE A 151 9.35 4.02 -1.20
CA ILE A 151 8.49 4.76 -2.14
C ILE A 151 8.25 3.96 -3.43
N ALA A 152 9.26 3.26 -3.95
CA ALA A 152 9.12 2.47 -5.17
C ALA A 152 8.17 1.27 -5.00
N GLN A 153 8.13 0.69 -3.79
CA GLN A 153 7.23 -0.40 -3.45
C GLN A 153 5.80 0.08 -3.17
N THR A 154 5.66 1.26 -2.55
CA THR A 154 4.36 1.76 -2.09
C THR A 154 3.64 2.66 -3.10
N GLU A 155 4.36 3.55 -3.78
CA GLU A 155 3.84 4.51 -4.77
C GLU A 155 4.70 4.52 -6.05
N PRO A 156 4.79 3.38 -6.78
CA PRO A 156 5.70 3.21 -7.93
C PRO A 156 5.52 4.25 -9.04
N GLN A 157 4.32 4.84 -9.17
CA GLN A 157 4.03 5.88 -10.16
C GLN A 157 4.80 7.18 -9.93
N LEU A 158 5.22 7.48 -8.70
CA LEU A 158 6.01 8.67 -8.39
C LEU A 158 7.45 8.54 -8.89
N LEU A 159 7.94 7.31 -9.05
CA LEU A 159 9.33 7.00 -9.37
C LEU A 159 9.54 6.38 -10.75
N ARG A 160 8.47 6.09 -11.49
CA ARG A 160 8.53 5.46 -12.82
C ARG A 160 9.35 6.34 -13.79
N GLY A 161 10.50 5.82 -14.22
CA GLY A 161 11.42 6.51 -15.13
C GLY A 161 12.19 7.67 -14.50
N SER A 162 12.19 7.78 -13.17
CA SER A 162 12.88 8.85 -12.45
C SER A 162 14.38 8.58 -12.33
N GLN A 163 15.18 9.66 -12.39
CA GLN A 163 16.61 9.62 -12.08
C GLN A 163 16.88 9.19 -10.63
N ALA A 164 15.92 9.45 -9.72
CA ALA A 164 16.04 9.12 -8.30
C ALA A 164 16.29 7.63 -8.05
N VAL A 165 15.67 6.72 -8.83
CA VAL A 165 15.90 5.28 -8.67
C VAL A 165 17.27 4.86 -9.21
N ALA A 166 17.71 5.46 -10.32
CA ALA A 166 19.05 5.21 -10.86
C ALA A 166 20.14 5.69 -9.89
N ASP A 167 19.93 6.85 -9.25
CA ASP A 167 20.83 7.39 -8.24
C ASP A 167 20.83 6.53 -6.96
N ALA A 168 19.65 6.06 -6.52
CA ALA A 168 19.53 5.12 -5.40
C ALA A 168 20.26 3.79 -5.65
N LEU A 169 20.19 3.24 -6.87
CA LEU A 169 20.94 2.03 -7.24
C LEU A 169 22.46 2.27 -7.16
N LYS A 170 22.93 3.43 -7.63
CA LYS A 170 24.34 3.81 -7.55
C LYS A 170 24.78 4.01 -6.10
N ASP A 171 23.94 4.62 -5.29
CA ASP A 171 24.17 4.84 -3.88
C ASP A 171 24.24 3.54 -3.08
N ALA A 172 23.29 2.63 -3.27
CA ALA A 172 23.27 1.33 -2.61
C ALA A 172 24.56 0.55 -2.89
N ARG A 173 25.03 0.53 -4.15
CA ARG A 173 26.32 -0.08 -4.52
C ARG A 173 27.50 0.58 -3.81
N ARG A 174 27.55 1.92 -3.76
CA ARG A 174 28.61 2.67 -3.08
C ARG A 174 28.60 2.44 -1.57
N ALA A 175 27.42 2.41 -0.96
CA ALA A 175 27.25 2.13 0.46
C ALA A 175 27.78 0.74 0.82
N ILE A 176 27.53 -0.29 0.00
CA ILE A 176 28.12 -1.64 0.19
C ILE A 176 29.65 -1.59 0.10
N ALA A 177 30.20 -0.87 -0.88
CA ALA A 177 31.64 -0.78 -1.08
C ALA A 177 32.36 -0.04 0.06
N GLU A 178 31.73 0.99 0.63
CA GLU A 178 32.37 1.89 1.60
C GLU A 178 32.07 1.52 3.06
N LEU A 179 30.85 1.08 3.37
CA LEU A 179 30.43 0.67 4.72
C LEU A 179 30.57 -0.84 4.96
N GLY A 180 30.90 -1.59 3.90
CA GLY A 180 31.03 -3.04 3.91
C GLY A 180 29.72 -3.79 3.63
N PRO A 181 29.83 -5.10 3.31
CA PRO A 181 28.70 -5.95 3.02
C PRO A 181 27.82 -6.14 4.26
N SER A 182 26.51 -5.97 4.10
CA SER A 182 25.52 -6.34 5.10
C SER A 182 24.25 -6.81 4.40
N GLU A 183 23.49 -7.69 5.06
CA GLU A 183 22.25 -8.19 4.48
C GLU A 183 21.24 -7.07 4.13
N PRO A 184 20.96 -6.07 5.01
CA PRO A 184 20.02 -5.00 4.67
C PRO A 184 20.43 -4.19 3.43
N ARG A 185 21.73 -3.96 3.22
CA ARG A 185 22.24 -3.26 2.04
C ARG A 185 22.05 -4.08 0.77
N PHE A 186 22.35 -5.38 0.83
CA PHE A 186 22.12 -6.26 -0.30
C PHE A 186 20.64 -6.41 -0.61
N LEU A 187 19.77 -6.57 0.39
CA LEU A 187 18.32 -6.61 0.19
C LEU A 187 17.82 -5.32 -0.45
N THR A 188 18.28 -4.16 0.01
CA THR A 188 17.92 -2.87 -0.60
C THR A 188 18.34 -2.81 -2.07
N LEU A 189 19.57 -3.24 -2.39
CA LEU A 189 20.08 -3.27 -3.76
C LEU A 189 19.29 -4.24 -4.67
N ILE A 190 19.03 -5.46 -4.18
CA ILE A 190 18.29 -6.50 -4.91
C ILE A 190 16.87 -6.03 -5.20
N ASP A 191 16.17 -5.52 -4.19
CA ASP A 191 14.78 -5.09 -4.34
C ASP A 191 14.66 -3.82 -5.19
N LEU A 192 15.65 -2.93 -5.17
CA LEU A 192 15.71 -1.80 -6.12
C LEU A 192 15.88 -2.28 -7.57
N TYR A 193 16.72 -3.29 -7.83
CA TYR A 193 16.84 -3.86 -9.17
C TYR A 193 15.54 -4.51 -9.64
N ASP A 194 14.88 -5.26 -8.77
CA ASP A 194 13.60 -5.87 -9.07
C ASP A 194 12.52 -4.81 -9.35
N ALA A 195 12.51 -3.70 -8.60
CA ALA A 195 11.58 -2.60 -8.79
C ALA A 195 11.70 -1.93 -10.17
N VAL A 196 12.90 -1.91 -10.77
CA VAL A 196 13.13 -1.37 -12.13
C VAL A 196 13.13 -2.44 -13.23
N GLY A 197 12.93 -3.71 -12.89
CA GLY A 197 12.92 -4.82 -13.85
C GLY A 197 14.31 -5.28 -14.31
N GLU A 198 15.38 -4.85 -13.65
CA GLU A 198 16.77 -5.26 -13.93
C GLU A 198 17.11 -6.58 -13.21
N HIS A 199 16.31 -7.61 -13.49
CA HIS A 199 16.31 -8.88 -12.74
C HIS A 199 17.65 -9.61 -12.75
N ARG A 200 18.40 -9.55 -13.86
CA ARG A 200 19.73 -10.18 -13.96
C ARG A 200 20.72 -9.58 -12.97
N GLN A 201 20.64 -8.28 -12.75
CA GLN A 201 21.47 -7.54 -11.80
C GLN A 201 21.02 -7.82 -10.37
N ALA A 202 19.71 -8.01 -10.14
CA ALA A 202 19.19 -8.51 -8.86
C ALA A 202 19.77 -9.90 -8.53
N ASP A 203 19.80 -10.82 -9.50
CA ASP A 203 20.32 -12.18 -9.31
C ASP A 203 21.83 -12.18 -9.04
N GLN A 204 22.59 -11.31 -9.72
CA GLN A 204 24.02 -11.12 -9.46
C GLN A 204 24.28 -10.56 -8.06
N ALA A 205 23.52 -9.54 -7.64
CA ALA A 205 23.62 -8.95 -6.30
C ALA A 205 23.22 -9.97 -5.22
N PHE A 206 22.23 -10.82 -5.48
CA PHE A 206 21.86 -11.93 -4.60
C PHE A 206 22.99 -12.96 -4.47
N ALA A 207 23.59 -13.39 -5.57
CA ALA A 207 24.73 -14.32 -5.54
C ALA A 207 25.92 -13.75 -4.77
N GLU A 208 26.20 -12.45 -4.93
CA GLU A 208 27.23 -11.74 -4.16
C GLU A 208 26.88 -11.68 -2.66
N ALA A 209 25.62 -11.39 -2.33
CA ALA A 209 25.14 -11.37 -0.94
C ALA A 209 25.35 -12.72 -0.25
N MET A 210 25.00 -13.82 -0.92
CA MET A 210 25.16 -15.18 -0.39
C MET A 210 26.63 -15.57 -0.16
N GLN A 211 27.58 -14.92 -0.82
CA GLN A 211 29.02 -15.14 -0.61
C GLN A 211 29.60 -14.24 0.48
N LYS A 212 29.10 -13.01 0.61
CA LYS A 212 29.68 -11.96 1.47
C LYS A 212 28.99 -11.78 2.82
N VAL A 213 27.75 -12.23 2.97
CA VAL A 213 27.01 -12.19 4.23
C VAL A 213 27.30 -13.47 5.02
N GLU A 214 27.84 -13.33 6.22
CA GLU A 214 28.31 -14.44 7.06
C GLU A 214 27.17 -15.39 7.50
N HIS A 215 26.01 -14.82 7.85
CA HIS A 215 24.83 -15.56 8.30
C HIS A 215 23.55 -15.06 7.60
N PRO A 216 23.29 -15.48 6.35
CA PRO A 216 22.11 -15.07 5.61
C PRO A 216 20.81 -15.43 6.35
N SER A 217 19.95 -14.45 6.58
CA SER A 217 18.66 -14.67 7.22
C SER A 217 17.74 -15.52 6.35
N ALA A 218 16.62 -15.92 6.95
CA ALA A 218 15.52 -16.57 6.26
C ALA A 218 15.03 -15.78 5.04
N VAL A 219 14.93 -14.45 5.15
CA VAL A 219 14.42 -13.57 4.10
C VAL A 219 15.35 -13.59 2.90
N LEU A 220 16.65 -13.43 3.14
CA LEU A 220 17.65 -13.48 2.07
C LEU A 220 17.66 -14.87 1.41
N ARG A 221 17.71 -15.96 2.19
CA ARG A 221 17.68 -17.32 1.64
C ARG A 221 16.42 -17.62 0.82
N ALA A 222 15.25 -17.19 1.28
CA ALA A 222 13.99 -17.37 0.56
C ALA A 222 13.93 -16.60 -0.78
N ARG A 223 14.80 -15.61 -1.02
CA ARG A 223 14.88 -14.94 -2.33
C ARG A 223 15.26 -15.88 -3.46
N GLN A 224 15.98 -16.97 -3.20
CA GLN A 224 16.26 -18.00 -4.20
C GLN A 224 14.96 -18.56 -4.82
N LEU A 225 13.89 -18.66 -4.03
CA LEU A 225 12.57 -19.09 -4.50
C LEU A 225 11.94 -18.05 -5.41
N LYS A 226 12.03 -16.76 -5.07
CA LYS A 226 11.54 -15.67 -5.92
C LYS A 226 12.29 -15.61 -7.25
N ILE A 227 13.59 -15.91 -7.28
CA ILE A 227 14.38 -16.00 -8.51
C ILE A 227 13.89 -17.18 -9.35
N THR A 228 13.85 -18.38 -8.77
CA THR A 228 13.42 -19.61 -9.47
C THR A 228 11.98 -19.49 -10.00
N ALA A 229 11.10 -18.81 -9.25
CA ALA A 229 9.72 -18.59 -9.67
C ALA A 229 9.60 -17.73 -10.94
N ARG A 230 10.54 -16.81 -11.24
CA ARG A 230 10.45 -15.92 -12.43
C ARG A 230 10.44 -16.71 -13.74
N ASP A 231 11.13 -17.83 -13.77
CA ASP A 231 11.28 -18.68 -14.96
C ASP A 231 9.99 -19.44 -15.32
N GLY A 232 8.97 -19.38 -14.46
CA GLY A 232 7.66 -20.01 -14.71
C GLY A 232 7.61 -21.51 -14.43
N ASP A 233 8.72 -22.13 -14.03
CA ASP A 233 8.78 -23.55 -13.69
C ASP A 233 8.43 -23.78 -12.21
N ILE A 234 7.14 -24.02 -11.96
CA ILE A 234 6.64 -24.37 -10.63
C ILE A 234 7.30 -25.64 -10.09
N SER A 235 7.63 -26.61 -10.94
CA SER A 235 8.26 -27.86 -10.48
C SER A 235 9.70 -27.64 -10.03
N ALA A 236 10.43 -26.73 -10.68
CA ALA A 236 11.74 -26.28 -10.20
C ALA A 236 11.62 -25.52 -8.87
N LEU A 237 10.66 -24.58 -8.77
CA LEU A 237 10.40 -23.82 -7.55
C LEU A 237 10.15 -24.74 -6.34
N LEU A 238 9.27 -25.73 -6.49
CA LEU A 238 8.93 -26.66 -5.40
C LEU A 238 10.13 -27.51 -4.98
N ARG A 239 10.96 -27.96 -5.93
CA ARG A 239 12.20 -28.69 -5.63
C ARG A 239 13.17 -27.84 -4.81
N VAL A 240 13.44 -26.61 -5.26
CA VAL A 240 14.31 -25.68 -4.53
C VAL A 240 13.77 -25.41 -3.12
N ALA A 241 12.46 -25.21 -2.96
CA ALA A 241 11.86 -24.99 -1.64
C ALA A 241 12.03 -26.20 -0.71
N ILE A 242 11.85 -27.42 -1.23
CA ILE A 242 12.06 -28.65 -0.45
C ILE A 242 13.52 -28.75 -0.01
N ASP A 243 14.46 -28.52 -0.92
CA ASP A 243 15.90 -28.61 -0.62
C ASP A 243 16.33 -27.57 0.42
N LEU A 244 15.83 -26.34 0.29
CA LEU A 244 16.08 -25.22 1.20
C LEU A 244 15.59 -25.55 2.63
N VAL A 245 14.37 -26.06 2.78
CA VAL A 245 13.78 -26.42 4.08
C VAL A 245 14.43 -27.67 4.67
N ARG A 246 14.78 -28.67 3.85
CA ARG A 246 15.52 -29.86 4.32
C ARG A 246 16.91 -29.52 4.83
N GLY A 247 17.57 -28.53 4.24
CA GLY A 247 18.88 -28.05 4.69
C GLY A 247 18.85 -27.40 6.08
N THR A 248 17.72 -26.79 6.46
CA THR A 248 17.54 -26.14 7.78
C THR A 248 16.11 -26.34 8.31
N PRO A 249 15.77 -27.56 8.81
CA PRO A 249 14.39 -27.93 9.13
C PRO A 249 13.79 -27.17 10.33
N ASP A 250 14.64 -26.71 11.25
CA ASP A 250 14.23 -26.00 12.47
C ASP A 250 14.05 -24.48 12.26
N ASP A 251 14.40 -23.97 11.08
CA ASP A 251 14.31 -22.55 10.76
C ASP A 251 12.86 -22.15 10.41
N ARG A 252 12.10 -21.79 11.44
CA ARG A 252 10.70 -21.37 11.30
C ARG A 252 10.53 -20.15 10.38
N GLY A 253 11.47 -19.20 10.45
CA GLY A 253 11.45 -18.01 9.61
C GLY A 253 11.57 -18.37 8.14
N LEU A 254 12.53 -19.23 7.80
CA LEU A 254 12.74 -19.69 6.42
C LEU A 254 11.51 -20.43 5.89
N ARG A 255 10.91 -21.28 6.73
CA ARG A 255 9.70 -22.03 6.38
C ARG A 255 8.53 -21.08 6.11
N SER A 256 8.34 -20.06 6.95
CA SER A 256 7.31 -19.04 6.76
C SER A 256 7.51 -18.25 5.46
N GLU A 257 8.72 -17.74 5.22
CA GLU A 257 9.07 -17.01 3.99
C GLU A 257 8.94 -17.88 2.73
N SER A 258 9.32 -19.16 2.82
CA SER A 258 9.22 -20.10 1.71
C SER A 258 7.76 -20.38 1.31
N VAL A 259 6.88 -20.53 2.32
CA VAL A 259 5.44 -20.70 2.10
C VAL A 259 4.87 -19.49 1.37
N GLN A 260 5.21 -18.27 1.79
CA GLN A 260 4.75 -17.05 1.14
C GLN A 260 5.27 -16.96 -0.30
N ALA A 261 6.55 -17.23 -0.54
CA ALA A 261 7.15 -17.19 -1.87
C ALA A 261 6.53 -18.20 -2.84
N ILE A 262 6.28 -19.44 -2.41
CA ILE A 262 5.60 -20.46 -3.22
C ILE A 262 4.20 -19.98 -3.59
N MET A 263 3.41 -19.55 -2.61
CA MET A 263 2.02 -19.19 -2.85
C MET A 263 1.88 -17.91 -3.67
N GLU A 264 2.78 -16.95 -3.51
CA GLU A 264 2.86 -15.76 -4.36
C GLU A 264 3.11 -16.14 -5.83
N ALA A 265 4.10 -17.00 -6.09
CA ALA A 265 4.43 -17.45 -7.44
C ALA A 265 3.27 -18.21 -8.09
N VAL A 266 2.72 -19.20 -7.39
CA VAL A 266 1.64 -20.06 -7.88
C VAL A 266 0.36 -19.25 -8.11
N THR A 267 0.06 -18.30 -7.24
CA THR A 267 -1.11 -17.41 -7.42
C THR A 267 -0.96 -16.56 -8.67
N ARG A 268 0.23 -16.04 -8.97
CA ARG A 268 0.47 -15.22 -10.16
C ARG A 268 0.41 -16.02 -11.47
N GLN A 269 0.90 -17.26 -11.46
CA GLN A 269 1.15 -18.03 -12.68
C GLN A 269 0.06 -19.05 -12.99
N VAL A 270 -0.52 -19.64 -11.95
CA VAL A 270 -1.45 -20.77 -12.07
C VAL A 270 -2.90 -20.32 -11.89
N LEU A 271 -3.14 -19.20 -11.21
CA LEU A 271 -4.49 -18.65 -11.07
C LEU A 271 -4.81 -17.57 -12.13
N PRO A 272 -6.05 -17.56 -12.66
CA PRO A 272 -7.12 -18.52 -12.42
C PRO A 272 -6.82 -19.89 -13.06
N VAL A 273 -7.20 -20.99 -12.38
CA VAL A 273 -7.04 -22.35 -12.93
C VAL A 273 -7.84 -22.48 -14.22
N ARG A 274 -7.16 -22.83 -15.32
CA ARG A 274 -7.75 -22.86 -16.67
C ARG A 274 -8.01 -24.29 -17.16
N ASP A 275 -7.26 -25.25 -16.64
CA ASP A 275 -7.26 -26.63 -17.08
C ASP A 275 -6.86 -27.58 -15.94
N GLU A 276 -6.89 -28.89 -16.22
CA GLU A 276 -6.53 -29.92 -15.25
C GLU A 276 -5.05 -29.90 -14.87
N THR A 277 -4.17 -29.46 -15.77
CA THR A 277 -2.71 -29.43 -15.53
C THR A 277 -2.37 -28.32 -14.52
N THR A 278 -2.91 -27.13 -14.72
CA THR A 278 -2.82 -26.00 -13.79
C THR A 278 -3.46 -26.34 -12.44
N LEU A 279 -4.52 -27.14 -12.41
CA LEU A 279 -5.10 -27.62 -11.16
C LEU A 279 -4.14 -28.53 -10.37
N VAL A 280 -3.45 -29.45 -11.06
CA VAL A 280 -2.45 -30.33 -10.44
C VAL A 280 -1.29 -29.51 -9.87
N TYR A 281 -0.72 -28.58 -10.65
CA TYR A 281 0.36 -27.73 -10.16
C TYR A 281 -0.02 -26.91 -8.92
N TYR A 282 -1.25 -26.39 -8.88
CA TYR A 282 -1.72 -25.69 -7.70
C TYR A 282 -1.80 -26.62 -6.47
N LYS A 283 -2.37 -27.83 -6.64
CA LYS A 283 -2.50 -28.80 -5.54
C LYS A 283 -1.14 -29.24 -5.02
N ASP A 284 -0.20 -29.52 -5.92
CA ASP A 284 1.16 -29.91 -5.56
C ASP A 284 1.85 -28.80 -4.77
N ALA A 285 1.71 -27.55 -5.23
CA ALA A 285 2.24 -26.41 -4.51
C ALA A 285 1.61 -26.23 -3.12
N VAL A 286 0.28 -26.35 -3.01
CA VAL A 286 -0.40 -26.30 -1.71
C VAL A 286 0.03 -27.44 -0.81
N ALA A 287 0.22 -28.65 -1.33
CA ALA A 287 0.68 -29.79 -0.55
C ALA A 287 2.10 -29.56 -0.02
N VAL A 288 3.04 -29.12 -0.88
CA VAL A 288 4.42 -28.80 -0.48
C VAL A 288 4.46 -27.65 0.51
N ALA A 289 3.80 -26.52 0.23
CA ALA A 289 3.74 -25.40 1.15
C ALA A 289 3.06 -25.78 2.48
N SER A 290 2.10 -26.70 2.45
CA SER A 290 1.48 -27.23 3.67
C SER A 290 2.44 -28.06 4.50
N TRP A 291 3.24 -28.92 3.88
CA TRP A 291 4.30 -29.66 4.56
C TRP A 291 5.34 -28.70 5.16
N ILE A 292 5.76 -27.67 4.41
CA ILE A 292 6.70 -26.65 4.92
C ILE A 292 6.09 -25.89 6.10
N ALA A 293 4.79 -25.58 6.08
CA ALA A 293 4.13 -24.83 7.15
C ALA A 293 3.94 -25.62 8.46
N ASP A 294 4.02 -26.96 8.45
CA ASP A 294 3.67 -27.83 9.58
C ASP A 294 4.44 -27.50 10.88
N GLY A 295 3.75 -27.12 11.95
CA GLY A 295 4.36 -26.70 13.22
C GLY A 295 4.88 -25.26 13.24
N VAL A 296 4.57 -24.44 12.23
CA VAL A 296 4.83 -22.99 12.17
C VAL A 296 3.48 -22.25 12.18
N PRO A 297 2.98 -21.78 13.33
CA PRO A 297 1.58 -21.34 13.50
C PRO A 297 1.12 -20.28 12.50
N GLU A 298 1.95 -19.28 12.20
CA GLU A 298 1.65 -18.22 11.25
C GLU A 298 1.53 -18.75 9.82
N ALA A 299 2.43 -19.66 9.41
CA ALA A 299 2.44 -20.27 8.09
C ALA A 299 1.27 -21.25 7.93
N GLU A 300 0.92 -22.01 8.98
CA GLU A 300 -0.26 -22.88 8.97
C GLU A 300 -1.55 -22.07 8.84
N ASN A 301 -1.65 -20.95 9.55
CA ASN A 301 -2.81 -20.06 9.46
C ASN A 301 -2.93 -19.46 8.05
N PHE A 302 -1.81 -19.05 7.46
CA PHE A 302 -1.75 -18.59 6.07
C PHE A 302 -2.16 -19.69 5.06
N MET A 303 -1.71 -20.93 5.27
CA MET A 303 -2.01 -22.06 4.38
C MET A 303 -3.41 -22.65 4.55
N ARG A 304 -4.07 -22.44 5.70
CA ARG A 304 -5.42 -22.96 5.98
C ARG A 304 -6.43 -22.69 4.85
N PRO A 305 -6.62 -21.46 4.34
CA PRO A 305 -7.53 -21.21 3.23
C PRO A 305 -7.15 -21.99 1.96
N HIS A 306 -5.85 -22.09 1.65
CA HIS A 306 -5.35 -22.80 0.47
C HIS A 306 -5.56 -24.31 0.56
N ARG A 307 -5.33 -24.91 1.73
CA ARG A 307 -5.59 -26.34 2.02
C ARG A 307 -7.07 -26.69 1.85
N MET A 308 -7.96 -25.87 2.44
CA MET A 308 -9.40 -26.07 2.31
C MET A 308 -9.84 -26.00 0.84
N TRP A 309 -9.26 -25.09 0.06
CA TRP A 309 -9.58 -24.98 -1.36
C TRP A 309 -9.08 -26.18 -2.17
N ALA A 310 -7.81 -26.57 -2.00
CA ALA A 310 -7.21 -27.69 -2.71
C ALA A 310 -7.95 -29.02 -2.45
N ALA A 311 -8.51 -29.21 -1.26
CA ALA A 311 -9.31 -30.38 -0.91
C ALA A 311 -10.73 -30.39 -1.51
N ASN A 312 -11.28 -29.21 -1.83
CA ASN A 312 -12.68 -29.07 -2.28
C ASN A 312 -12.81 -28.80 -3.78
N VAL A 313 -11.72 -28.44 -4.46
CA VAL A 313 -11.72 -28.07 -5.88
C VAL A 313 -12.18 -29.21 -6.82
N ASP A 314 -12.10 -30.47 -6.37
CA ASP A 314 -12.55 -31.67 -7.13
C ASP A 314 -13.97 -32.11 -6.81
N GLN A 315 -14.62 -31.53 -5.79
CA GLN A 315 -15.93 -32.01 -5.34
C GLN A 315 -17.04 -31.65 -6.34
N ARG A 316 -18.01 -32.55 -6.52
CA ARG A 316 -19.09 -32.44 -7.53
C ARG A 316 -19.95 -31.17 -7.45
N ILE A 317 -19.99 -30.47 -6.31
CA ILE A 317 -20.67 -29.18 -6.16
C ILE A 317 -19.98 -28.08 -7.01
N PHE A 318 -18.72 -28.32 -7.41
CA PHE A 318 -17.90 -27.51 -8.33
C PHE A 318 -17.74 -28.15 -9.73
N SER A 319 -18.47 -29.23 -10.05
CA SER A 319 -18.31 -29.98 -11.31
C SER A 319 -19.01 -29.38 -12.55
N GLY A 320 -19.66 -28.22 -12.41
CA GLY A 320 -20.17 -27.44 -13.55
C GLY A 320 -19.08 -26.73 -14.35
N ASN A 321 -19.47 -26.15 -15.50
CA ASN A 321 -18.65 -25.37 -16.45
C ASN A 321 -17.49 -24.60 -15.74
N TRP A 322 -16.26 -24.78 -16.22
CA TRP A 322 -15.01 -24.30 -15.62
C TRP A 322 -14.98 -22.78 -15.35
N GLN A 323 -15.76 -22.01 -16.11
CA GLN A 323 -15.97 -20.57 -15.89
C GLN A 323 -16.57 -20.26 -14.52
N TRP A 324 -17.44 -21.14 -13.99
CA TRP A 324 -18.01 -21.06 -12.65
C TRP A 324 -17.06 -21.56 -11.55
N ARG A 325 -16.10 -22.42 -11.89
CA ARG A 325 -15.06 -22.93 -10.97
C ARG A 325 -14.10 -21.82 -10.54
N ALA A 326 -13.62 -21.02 -11.50
CA ALA A 326 -12.80 -19.84 -11.22
C ALA A 326 -13.59 -18.77 -10.46
N LEU A 327 -14.87 -18.57 -10.81
CA LEU A 327 -15.77 -17.61 -10.19
C LEU A 327 -16.02 -17.88 -8.71
N GLY A 328 -16.48 -19.08 -8.37
CA GLY A 328 -16.84 -19.44 -7.00
C GLY A 328 -15.62 -19.42 -6.07
N GLY A 329 -14.45 -19.83 -6.56
CA GLY A 329 -13.20 -19.84 -5.80
C GLY A 329 -12.62 -18.44 -5.54
N ILE A 330 -12.61 -17.56 -6.56
CA ILE A 330 -12.15 -16.17 -6.42
C ILE A 330 -13.04 -15.39 -5.43
N LEU A 331 -14.36 -15.62 -5.49
CA LEU A 331 -15.32 -14.91 -4.64
C LEU A 331 -15.36 -15.42 -3.20
N SER A 332 -15.16 -16.71 -2.96
CA SER A 332 -15.18 -17.24 -1.60
C SER A 332 -13.83 -17.07 -0.88
N GLY A 333 -12.71 -17.25 -1.58
CA GLY A 333 -11.36 -17.29 -1.00
C GLY A 333 -10.64 -15.95 -0.93
N PHE A 334 -10.61 -15.18 -2.02
CA PHE A 334 -9.69 -14.03 -2.13
C PHE A 334 -10.27 -12.70 -1.63
N LEU A 335 -11.59 -12.49 -1.76
CA LEU A 335 -12.16 -11.16 -1.53
C LEU A 335 -13.02 -11.02 -0.28
N LEU A 336 -13.47 -12.13 0.29
CA LEU A 336 -14.51 -12.09 1.31
C LEU A 336 -14.10 -12.69 2.65
N LEU A 337 -13.12 -13.59 2.74
CA LEU A 337 -12.68 -14.08 4.05
C LEU A 337 -11.96 -13.03 4.93
N PRO A 338 -11.14 -12.11 4.37
CA PRO A 338 -10.58 -11.01 5.16
C PRO A 338 -11.58 -9.89 5.48
N LEU A 339 -12.60 -9.67 4.64
CA LEU A 339 -13.56 -8.55 4.78
C LEU A 339 -14.90 -8.92 5.44
N ILE A 340 -15.35 -10.18 5.36
CA ILE A 340 -16.59 -10.67 6.00
C ILE A 340 -16.41 -10.87 7.50
N ASN A 341 -15.23 -11.33 7.93
CA ASN A 341 -15.00 -11.68 9.33
C ASN A 341 -15.02 -10.48 10.29
N ARG A 342 -15.28 -9.26 9.79
CA ARG A 342 -15.53 -8.10 10.65
C ARG A 342 -16.88 -7.41 10.45
N ALA A 343 -17.73 -7.78 9.47
CA ALA A 343 -18.93 -6.96 9.21
C ALA A 343 -20.25 -7.65 8.82
N PHE A 344 -20.33 -8.74 8.04
CA PHE A 344 -21.64 -9.21 7.56
C PHE A 344 -21.74 -10.72 7.28
N SER A 345 -22.71 -11.38 7.89
CA SER A 345 -22.97 -12.83 7.92
C SER A 345 -23.38 -13.52 6.59
N LYS A 346 -22.90 -13.07 5.42
CA LYS A 346 -23.12 -13.75 4.13
C LYS A 346 -21.84 -13.84 3.28
N PRO A 347 -21.46 -15.04 2.80
CA PRO A 347 -20.37 -15.21 1.83
C PRO A 347 -20.63 -14.41 0.56
N GLY A 348 -19.67 -13.65 0.01
CA GLY A 348 -19.98 -12.78 -1.12
C GLY A 348 -19.98 -13.42 -2.50
N TRP A 349 -19.64 -14.70 -2.63
CA TRP A 349 -20.10 -15.49 -3.78
C TRP A 349 -21.63 -15.54 -3.83
N LYS A 350 -22.30 -15.63 -2.67
CA LYS A 350 -23.75 -15.59 -2.59
C LYS A 350 -24.28 -14.21 -2.94
N ILE A 351 -23.58 -13.14 -2.56
CA ILE A 351 -23.93 -11.76 -2.91
C ILE A 351 -23.83 -11.53 -4.43
N LEU A 352 -22.82 -12.10 -5.11
CA LEU A 352 -22.73 -12.00 -6.58
C LEU A 352 -23.71 -12.90 -7.32
N LEU A 353 -24.10 -14.06 -6.76
CA LEU A 353 -25.16 -14.88 -7.34
C LEU A 353 -26.55 -14.27 -7.14
N ASP A 354 -26.82 -13.72 -5.97
CA ASP A 354 -28.09 -13.06 -5.62
C ASP A 354 -28.25 -11.73 -6.40
N GLY A 355 -27.14 -11.10 -6.82
CA GLY A 355 -27.13 -9.85 -7.57
C GLY A 355 -27.55 -8.63 -6.75
N PRO A 356 -27.63 -7.44 -7.36
CA PRO A 356 -28.27 -6.29 -6.73
C PRO A 356 -29.75 -6.57 -6.48
N ALA A 357 -30.40 -5.83 -5.59
CA ALA A 357 -31.83 -5.97 -5.31
C ALA A 357 -32.70 -5.75 -6.56
N GLN A 358 -32.20 -5.03 -7.56
CA GLN A 358 -32.85 -4.81 -8.85
C GLN A 358 -32.86 -6.07 -9.74
N ALA A 359 -32.01 -7.07 -9.44
CA ALA A 359 -31.89 -8.32 -10.19
C ALA A 359 -32.79 -9.45 -9.66
N GLY A 360 -33.53 -9.24 -8.56
CA GLY A 360 -34.43 -10.25 -7.98
C GLY A 360 -35.57 -9.65 -7.15
N GLU A 361 -36.57 -10.47 -6.81
CA GLU A 361 -37.73 -10.01 -6.02
C GLU A 361 -37.39 -9.84 -4.53
N VAL A 362 -36.83 -8.70 -4.15
CA VAL A 362 -36.57 -8.40 -2.74
C VAL A 362 -37.83 -7.84 -2.08
N ARG A 363 -38.43 -8.62 -1.17
CA ARG A 363 -39.72 -8.33 -0.53
C ARG A 363 -39.78 -7.10 0.40
N SER A 364 -38.68 -6.37 0.63
CA SER A 364 -38.72 -5.13 1.42
C SER A 364 -37.61 -4.14 1.08
N ALA A 365 -37.93 -2.83 1.12
CA ALA A 365 -37.00 -1.74 0.81
C ALA A 365 -35.73 -1.75 1.69
N ARG A 366 -35.87 -2.08 2.98
CA ARG A 366 -34.73 -2.19 3.90
C ARG A 366 -33.78 -3.35 3.54
N ARG A 367 -34.33 -4.47 3.06
CA ARG A 367 -33.51 -5.61 2.59
C ARG A 367 -32.88 -5.31 1.24
N ALA A 368 -33.59 -4.59 0.36
CA ALA A 368 -33.08 -4.13 -0.92
C ALA A 368 -31.86 -3.21 -0.72
N LYS A 369 -31.98 -2.14 0.08
CA LYS A 369 -30.86 -1.23 0.41
C LYS A 369 -29.67 -1.97 1.02
N LYS A 370 -29.91 -2.96 1.90
CA LYS A 370 -28.83 -3.79 2.48
C LYS A 370 -28.15 -4.68 1.43
N GLN A 371 -28.91 -5.31 0.54
CA GLN A 371 -28.39 -6.15 -0.54
C GLN A 371 -27.59 -5.32 -1.53
N ASP A 372 -28.12 -4.17 -1.96
CA ASP A 372 -27.44 -3.24 -2.86
C ASP A 372 -26.16 -2.67 -2.26
N ARG A 373 -26.18 -2.30 -0.98
CA ARG A 373 -24.97 -1.87 -0.27
C ARG A 373 -23.91 -2.96 -0.22
N THR A 374 -24.32 -4.20 0.02
CA THR A 374 -23.38 -5.33 0.11
C THR A 374 -22.83 -5.69 -1.26
N TYR A 375 -23.67 -5.67 -2.30
CA TYR A 375 -23.27 -5.86 -3.69
C TYR A 375 -22.30 -4.75 -4.16
N PHE A 376 -22.61 -3.49 -3.87
CA PHE A 376 -21.75 -2.34 -4.17
C PHE A 376 -20.34 -2.50 -3.58
N LEU A 377 -20.25 -2.91 -2.31
CA LEU A 377 -18.96 -3.12 -1.63
C LEU A 377 -18.15 -4.26 -2.29
N VAL A 378 -18.80 -5.36 -2.69
CA VAL A 378 -18.12 -6.44 -3.42
C VAL A 378 -17.63 -5.95 -4.78
N MET A 379 -18.44 -5.14 -5.48
CA MET A 379 -18.13 -4.62 -6.81
C MET A 379 -17.07 -3.51 -6.86
N ARG A 380 -16.74 -2.87 -5.73
CA ARG A 380 -15.60 -1.92 -5.63
C ARG A 380 -14.25 -2.62 -5.76
N ASN A 381 -14.20 -3.93 -5.59
CA ASN A 381 -12.96 -4.65 -5.74
C ASN A 381 -12.62 -4.80 -7.23
N ASN A 382 -11.50 -4.19 -7.65
CA ASN A 382 -11.06 -4.18 -9.05
C ASN A 382 -10.82 -5.60 -9.61
N TYR A 383 -10.54 -6.59 -8.76
CA TYR A 383 -10.40 -7.99 -9.17
C TYR A 383 -11.74 -8.61 -9.58
N VAL A 384 -12.87 -8.19 -9.01
CA VAL A 384 -14.20 -8.72 -9.39
C VAL A 384 -14.57 -8.33 -10.81
N LYS A 385 -14.50 -7.03 -11.14
CA LYS A 385 -14.83 -6.55 -12.50
C LYS A 385 -13.94 -7.22 -13.56
N THR A 386 -12.65 -7.36 -13.26
CA THR A 386 -11.67 -7.97 -14.17
C THR A 386 -11.87 -9.48 -14.32
N ALA A 387 -12.06 -10.21 -13.21
CA ALA A 387 -12.24 -11.67 -13.24
C ALA A 387 -13.55 -12.12 -13.92
N HIS A 388 -14.55 -11.25 -13.98
CA HIS A 388 -15.88 -11.55 -14.50
C HIS A 388 -16.20 -10.85 -15.84
N ALA A 389 -15.25 -10.13 -16.44
CA ALA A 389 -15.45 -9.48 -17.73
C ALA A 389 -15.87 -10.48 -18.83
N GLY A 390 -15.43 -11.74 -18.72
CA GLY A 390 -15.78 -12.83 -19.66
C GLY A 390 -16.78 -13.87 -19.14
N VAL A 391 -17.35 -13.70 -17.93
CA VAL A 391 -18.23 -14.69 -17.30
C VAL A 391 -19.62 -14.08 -17.03
N LYS A 392 -20.68 -14.77 -17.47
CA LYS A 392 -22.07 -14.31 -17.32
C LYS A 392 -22.69 -14.80 -16.02
N LEU A 393 -23.09 -13.88 -15.14
CA LEU A 393 -23.86 -14.17 -13.92
C LEU A 393 -25.34 -14.44 -14.24
N PRO A 394 -26.12 -15.12 -13.37
CA PRO A 394 -27.46 -15.61 -13.73
C PRO A 394 -28.46 -14.49 -13.97
N TRP A 395 -28.26 -13.35 -13.29
CA TRP A 395 -29.06 -12.14 -13.43
C TRP A 395 -28.54 -11.17 -14.52
N GLN A 396 -27.37 -11.43 -15.11
CA GLN A 396 -26.83 -10.59 -16.18
C GLN A 396 -27.43 -10.99 -17.52
N ALA A 397 -27.80 -10.01 -18.35
CA ALA A 397 -28.17 -10.25 -19.74
C ALA A 397 -26.93 -10.56 -20.61
N VAL A 398 -25.84 -9.82 -20.40
CA VAL A 398 -24.56 -9.90 -21.11
C VAL A 398 -23.43 -10.07 -20.10
N ALA A 399 -22.45 -10.93 -20.40
CA ALA A 399 -21.27 -11.13 -19.56
C ALA A 399 -20.52 -9.80 -19.33
N GLY A 400 -20.03 -9.56 -18.11
CA GLY A 400 -19.30 -8.35 -17.77
C GLY A 400 -20.13 -7.07 -17.68
N HIS A 401 -21.44 -7.11 -17.94
CA HIS A 401 -22.32 -5.96 -17.75
C HIS A 401 -22.75 -5.86 -16.27
N TRP A 402 -22.26 -4.83 -15.58
CA TRP A 402 -22.53 -4.59 -14.17
C TRP A 402 -23.58 -3.52 -14.00
N ILE A 403 -24.58 -3.80 -13.17
CA ILE A 403 -25.55 -2.79 -12.74
C ILE A 403 -24.80 -1.83 -11.81
N GLU A 404 -24.70 -0.57 -12.23
CA GLU A 404 -24.18 0.50 -11.41
C GLU A 404 -25.24 0.92 -10.39
N ILE A 405 -24.86 0.96 -9.12
CA ILE A 405 -25.73 1.45 -8.07
C ILE A 405 -25.23 2.81 -7.64
N ASP A 406 -26.13 3.79 -7.62
CA ASP A 406 -25.83 5.13 -7.13
C ASP A 406 -25.42 5.07 -5.64
N PRO A 407 -24.16 5.37 -5.30
CA PRO A 407 -23.67 5.28 -3.93
C PRO A 407 -24.36 6.28 -2.99
N THR A 408 -24.90 7.39 -3.50
CA THR A 408 -25.62 8.39 -2.69
C THR A 408 -26.94 7.85 -2.15
N SER A 409 -27.51 6.82 -2.79
CA SER A 409 -28.74 6.16 -2.34
C SER A 409 -28.50 5.07 -1.28
N LEU A 410 -27.24 4.63 -1.09
CA LEU A 410 -26.87 3.46 -0.30
C LEU A 410 -26.32 3.78 1.08
N PHE A 411 -25.66 4.91 1.20
CA PHE A 411 -25.04 5.40 2.42
C PHE A 411 -25.68 6.75 2.72
N ASP A 412 -26.19 6.88 3.93
CA ASP A 412 -26.66 8.17 4.42
C ASP A 412 -25.37 8.98 4.70
N PHE A 413 -24.94 9.75 3.70
CA PHE A 413 -23.77 10.64 3.73
C PHE A 413 -24.19 12.05 4.08
#